data_AF-M1LUW2-F1
#
_entry.id   AF-M1LUW2-F1
#
_cell.length_a   1.000
_cell.length_b   1.000
_cell.length_c   1.000
_cell.angle_alpha   90.00
_cell.angle_beta   90.00
_cell.angle_gamma   90.00
#
_symmetry.space_group_name_H-M   'P 1'
#
loop_
_entity.id
_entity.type
_entity.pdbx_description
1 polymer ?
#
loop_
_entity_poly.entity_id
_entity_poly.type
_entity_poly.pdbx_seq_one_letter_code
_entity_poly.pdbx_strand_id
1 'polypeptide(L)'
;MSKNNNNNKKKKNDTIYRKARKRAAEFNVKFKSIEWANEAIRVSNDQLSNYELGLYKQLPVDSVVRMADAYNAPELMNYYCCNECVIGKLTMAPVELCGIERLTIQILAVLNSTSITKIKESLIDKDNER
;
A
#
# COMPACT_ATOMS: atom_id res chain seq x y z
N MET A 1 32.04 -36.88 17.67
CA MET A 1 30.72 -36.49 18.20
C MET A 1 30.11 -35.46 17.26
N SER A 2 29.27 -35.89 16.33
CA SER A 2 28.52 -35.01 15.43
C SER A 2 27.04 -35.16 15.75
N LYS A 3 26.37 -34.03 16.05
CA LYS A 3 24.91 -33.81 16.11
C LYS A 3 24.71 -32.39 16.64
N ASN A 4 23.79 -31.55 16.18
CA ASN A 4 22.92 -31.53 15.03
C ASN A 4 22.35 -30.09 15.02
N ASN A 5 22.75 -29.25 14.06
CA ASN A 5 22.32 -27.85 14.02
C ASN A 5 20.93 -27.79 13.39
N ASN A 6 19.88 -27.92 14.21
CA ASN A 6 18.49 -27.79 13.79
C ASN A 6 18.16 -26.31 13.47
N ASN A 7 18.66 -25.84 12.34
CA ASN A 7 18.17 -24.63 11.69
C ASN A 7 16.83 -24.96 11.00
N ASN A 8 15.79 -25.15 11.80
CA ASN A 8 14.41 -25.18 11.33
C ASN A 8 14.03 -23.75 10.89
N LYS A 9 14.44 -23.38 9.67
CA LYS A 9 13.88 -22.22 8.94
C LYS A 9 12.42 -22.53 8.62
N LYS A 10 11.52 -22.36 9.60
CA LYS A 10 10.08 -22.22 9.36
C LYS A 10 9.93 -21.17 8.26
N LYS A 11 9.38 -21.53 7.11
CA LYS A 11 8.90 -20.58 6.09
C LYS A 11 7.87 -19.68 6.81
N LYS A 12 8.34 -18.54 7.29
CA LYS A 12 7.49 -17.51 7.88
C LYS A 12 6.72 -16.88 6.73
N ASN A 13 5.40 -16.92 6.80
CA ASN A 13 4.54 -16.22 5.85
C ASN A 13 4.76 -14.72 6.09
N ASP A 14 5.67 -14.10 5.32
CA ASP A 14 5.95 -12.68 5.41
C ASP A 14 4.66 -11.89 5.17
N THR A 15 4.28 -11.03 6.13
CA THR A 15 3.13 -10.11 5.97
C THR A 15 3.42 -9.06 4.90
N ILE A 16 2.39 -8.33 4.47
CA ILE A 16 2.55 -7.21 3.53
C ILE A 16 3.53 -6.16 4.07
N TYR A 17 3.56 -5.92 5.38
CA TYR A 17 4.46 -4.98 6.05
C TYR A 17 5.94 -5.38 5.88
N ARG A 18 6.26 -6.67 6.07
CA ARG A 18 7.63 -7.18 5.86
C ARG A 18 8.05 -7.10 4.40
N LYS A 19 7.14 -7.39 3.48
CA LYS A 19 7.40 -7.26 2.04
C LYS A 19 7.65 -5.80 1.65
N ALA A 20 6.86 -4.87 2.18
CA ALA A 20 7.05 -3.44 1.96
C ALA A 20 8.40 -2.95 2.48
N ARG A 21 8.81 -3.35 3.71
CA ARG A 21 10.15 -3.02 4.23
C ARG A 21 11.26 -3.53 3.31
N LYS A 22 11.17 -4.78 2.87
CA LYS A 22 12.16 -5.39 1.96
C LYS A 22 12.24 -4.67 0.62
N ARG A 23 11.11 -4.23 0.06
CA ARG A 23 11.08 -3.39 -1.14
C ARG A 23 11.71 -2.03 -0.87
N ALA A 24 11.43 -1.44 0.29
CA ALA A 24 12.05 -0.18 0.70
C ALA A 24 13.58 -0.25 0.80
N ALA A 25 14.11 -1.43 1.07
CA ALA A 25 15.54 -1.68 1.09
C ALA A 25 16.23 -1.59 -0.29
N GLU A 26 15.47 -1.58 -1.39
CA GLU A 26 16.00 -1.39 -2.75
C GLU A 26 16.49 0.04 -2.96
N PHE A 27 15.84 1.03 -2.35
CA PHE A 27 16.21 2.44 -2.45
C PHE A 27 16.80 3.02 -1.15
N ASN A 28 16.58 2.40 0.00
CA ASN A 28 17.19 2.79 1.27
C ASN A 28 17.71 1.58 2.04
N VAL A 29 19.03 1.37 1.99
CA VAL A 29 19.74 0.21 2.57
C VAL A 29 19.47 0.02 4.06
N LYS A 30 19.11 1.07 4.80
CA LYS A 30 18.78 0.98 6.23
C LYS A 30 17.64 -0.02 6.48
N PHE A 31 16.66 -0.09 5.60
CA PHE A 31 15.51 -1.00 5.75
C PHE A 31 15.83 -2.48 5.55
N LYS A 32 17.07 -2.85 5.17
CA LYS A 32 17.52 -4.26 5.20
C LYS A 32 17.47 -4.83 6.62
N SER A 33 17.81 -4.01 7.61
CA SER A 33 17.82 -4.37 9.03
C SER A 33 16.53 -3.92 9.70
N ILE A 34 16.04 -4.75 10.62
CA ILE A 34 14.83 -4.45 11.39
C ILE A 34 15.10 -3.36 12.43
N GLU A 35 16.34 -3.28 12.92
CA GLU A 35 16.80 -2.31 13.91
C GLU A 35 16.63 -0.87 13.40
N TRP A 36 17.11 -0.58 12.20
CA TRP A 36 16.95 0.76 11.61
C TRP A 36 15.51 1.06 11.20
N ALA A 37 14.75 0.03 10.81
CA ALA A 37 13.35 0.19 10.44
C ALA A 37 12.48 0.53 11.66
N ASN A 38 12.74 -0.10 12.82
CA ASN A 38 12.01 0.17 14.05
C ASN A 38 12.19 1.64 14.49
N GLU A 39 13.38 2.21 14.26
CA GLU A 39 13.73 3.55 14.67
C GLU A 39 12.98 4.56 13.80
N ALA A 40 12.97 4.33 12.48
CA ALA A 40 12.22 5.14 11.52
C ALA A 40 10.70 5.12 11.81
N ILE A 41 10.16 3.96 12.17
CA ILE A 41 8.73 3.79 12.50
C ILE A 41 8.45 4.23 13.94
N ARG A 42 9.47 4.39 14.80
CA ARG A 42 9.38 4.64 16.26
C ARG A 42 8.52 3.60 17.00
N VAL A 43 8.89 2.34 16.86
CA VAL A 43 8.34 1.19 17.61
C VAL A 43 9.50 0.32 18.10
N SER A 44 9.26 -0.59 19.04
CA SER A 44 10.34 -1.51 19.47
C SER A 44 10.66 -2.57 18.40
N ASN A 45 11.87 -3.13 18.46
CA ASN A 45 12.27 -4.27 17.61
C ASN A 45 11.27 -5.43 17.67
N ASP A 46 10.83 -5.78 18.88
CA ASP A 46 9.88 -6.87 19.10
C ASP A 46 8.52 -6.55 18.51
N GLN A 47 8.04 -5.31 18.66
CA GLN A 47 6.78 -4.87 18.05
C GLN A 47 6.83 -4.98 16.54
N LEU A 48 7.87 -4.44 15.90
CA LEU A 48 8.02 -4.52 14.45
C LEU A 48 8.15 -5.96 13.96
N SER A 49 8.89 -6.81 14.68
CA SER A 49 9.00 -8.24 14.40
C SER A 49 7.63 -8.91 14.45
N ASN A 50 6.82 -8.62 15.47
CA ASN A 50 5.49 -9.18 15.62
C ASN A 50 4.52 -8.70 14.52
N TYR A 51 4.62 -7.43 14.09
CA TYR A 51 3.88 -6.90 12.93
C TYR A 51 4.23 -7.65 11.64
N GLU A 52 5.52 -7.88 11.42
CA GLU A 52 6.04 -8.57 10.23
C GLU A 52 5.75 -10.07 10.18
N LEU A 53 5.52 -10.67 11.34
CA LEU A 53 5.16 -12.08 11.51
C LEU A 53 3.64 -12.30 11.53
N GLY A 54 2.84 -11.23 11.54
CA GLY A 54 1.37 -11.33 11.55
C GLY A 54 0.82 -11.85 12.87
N LEU A 55 1.49 -11.57 13.99
CA LEU A 55 1.06 -12.01 15.32
C LEU A 55 -0.08 -11.15 15.88
N TYR A 56 -0.29 -9.97 15.33
CA TYR A 56 -1.42 -9.11 15.67
C TYR A 56 -2.55 -9.29 14.66
N LYS A 57 -3.78 -9.36 15.17
CA LYS A 57 -5.00 -9.37 14.35
C LYS A 57 -5.25 -8.03 13.66
N GLN A 58 -4.85 -6.94 14.30
CA GLN A 58 -4.97 -5.58 13.81
C GLN A 58 -3.79 -4.75 14.36
N LEU A 59 -3.07 -4.06 13.48
CA LEU A 59 -2.00 -3.16 13.88
C LEU A 59 -2.55 -1.81 14.38
N PRO A 60 -1.80 -1.06 15.20
CA PRO A 60 -2.13 0.33 15.49
C PRO A 60 -2.11 1.16 14.19
N VAL A 61 -3.15 1.97 13.98
CA VAL A 61 -3.33 2.78 12.75
C VAL A 61 -2.11 3.66 12.48
N ASP A 62 -1.63 4.35 13.52
CA ASP A 62 -0.49 5.25 13.42
C ASP A 62 0.82 4.52 13.03
N SER A 63 1.01 3.26 13.46
CA SER A 63 2.15 2.44 13.01
C SER A 63 2.06 2.12 11.52
N VAL A 64 0.85 1.88 11.00
CA VAL A 64 0.64 1.61 9.57
C VAL A 64 0.90 2.86 8.72
N VAL A 65 0.44 4.04 9.18
CA VAL A 65 0.72 5.32 8.51
C VAL A 65 2.22 5.59 8.48
N ARG A 66 2.90 5.47 9.63
CA ARG A 66 4.36 5.62 9.71
C ARG A 66 5.11 4.63 8.82
N MET A 67 4.64 3.38 8.72
CA MET A 67 5.19 2.40 7.79
C MET A 67 4.98 2.79 6.32
N ALA A 68 3.79 3.25 5.95
CA ALA A 68 3.49 3.69 4.59
C ALA A 68 4.38 4.86 4.17
N ASP A 69 4.56 5.84 5.05
CA ASP A 69 5.42 7.00 4.82
C ASP A 69 6.90 6.59 4.74
N ALA A 70 7.41 5.87 5.74
CA ALA A 70 8.83 5.50 5.82
C ALA A 70 9.25 4.57 4.66
N TYR A 71 8.37 3.66 4.25
CA TYR A 71 8.65 2.71 3.18
C TYR A 71 8.21 3.20 1.80
N ASN A 72 7.69 4.44 1.67
CA ASN A 72 7.10 4.96 0.45
C ASN A 72 6.11 3.95 -0.19
N ALA A 73 5.23 3.38 0.64
CA ALA A 73 4.34 2.28 0.31
C ALA A 73 2.89 2.62 0.72
N PRO A 74 2.23 3.57 0.04
CA PRO A 74 0.88 4.03 0.38
C PRO A 74 -0.17 2.91 0.29
N GLU A 75 0.09 1.85 -0.48
CA GLU A 75 -0.78 0.69 -0.58
C GLU A 75 -1.01 -0.04 0.76
N LEU A 76 -0.11 0.13 1.73
CA LEU A 76 -0.26 -0.41 3.09
C LEU A 76 -1.50 0.14 3.79
N MET A 77 -1.82 1.42 3.60
CA MET A 77 -2.99 2.05 4.20
C MET A 77 -4.28 1.48 3.61
N ASN A 78 -4.35 1.31 2.29
CA ASN A 78 -5.51 0.70 1.65
C ASN A 78 -5.69 -0.75 2.11
N TYR A 79 -4.61 -1.54 2.14
CA TYR A 79 -4.65 -2.91 2.64
C TYR A 79 -5.18 -2.96 4.08
N TYR A 80 -4.64 -2.13 4.97
CA TYR A 80 -5.08 -2.07 6.36
C TYR A 80 -6.56 -1.74 6.46
N CYS A 81 -7.03 -0.71 5.76
CA CYS A 81 -8.44 -0.32 5.76
C CYS A 81 -9.35 -1.45 5.25
N CYS A 82 -8.97 -2.16 4.19
CA CYS A 82 -9.81 -3.19 3.57
C CYS A 82 -9.75 -4.54 4.28
N ASN A 83 -8.71 -4.84 5.07
CA ASN A 83 -8.47 -6.19 5.60
C ASN A 83 -8.32 -6.25 7.12
N GLU A 84 -7.82 -5.20 7.77
CA GLU A 84 -7.49 -5.20 9.20
C GLU A 84 -8.41 -4.30 10.01
N CYS A 85 -8.61 -3.06 9.58
CA CYS A 85 -9.46 -2.07 10.24
C CYS A 85 -10.92 -2.53 10.32
N VAL A 86 -11.49 -2.56 11.53
CA VAL A 86 -12.89 -2.96 11.75
C VAL A 86 -13.90 -1.99 11.11
N ILE A 87 -13.59 -0.70 11.04
CA ILE A 87 -14.43 0.30 10.38
C ILE A 87 -14.23 0.26 8.86
N GLY A 88 -12.97 0.21 8.43
CA GLY A 88 -12.59 0.23 7.02
C GLY A 88 -13.18 -0.96 6.25
N LYS A 89 -13.19 -2.15 6.84
CA LYS A 89 -13.78 -3.36 6.24
C LYS A 89 -15.27 -3.21 5.87
N LEU A 90 -15.99 -2.31 6.53
CA LEU A 90 -17.41 -2.06 6.29
C LEU A 90 -17.66 -0.92 5.29
N THR A 91 -16.65 -0.08 5.04
CA THR A 91 -16.83 1.22 4.38
C THR A 91 -15.91 1.43 3.18
N MET A 92 -14.83 0.67 3.07
CA MET A 92 -13.78 0.86 2.06
C MET A 92 -13.79 -0.27 1.03
N ALA A 93 -13.68 0.12 -0.24
CA ALA A 93 -13.42 -0.81 -1.33
C ALA A 93 -11.89 -0.98 -1.53
N PRO A 94 -11.41 -2.20 -1.83
CA PRO A 94 -10.03 -2.41 -2.26
C PRO A 94 -9.67 -1.54 -3.46
N VAL A 95 -8.52 -0.88 -3.42
CA VAL A 95 -8.02 -0.14 -4.57
C VAL A 95 -7.29 -1.14 -5.47
N GLU A 96 -7.84 -1.40 -6.65
CA GLU A 96 -7.14 -2.13 -7.68
C GLU A 96 -6.13 -1.21 -8.38
N LEU A 97 -4.86 -1.62 -8.40
CA LEU A 97 -3.87 -1.02 -9.28
C LEU A 97 -4.23 -1.36 -10.73
N CYS A 98 -4.97 -0.46 -11.35
CA CYS A 98 -5.35 -0.54 -12.74
C CYS A 98 -4.21 0.02 -13.60
N GLY A 99 -3.95 -0.61 -14.75
CA GLY A 99 -3.11 0.01 -15.78
C GLY A 99 -3.64 1.40 -16.16
N ILE A 100 -2.75 2.27 -16.62
CA ILE A 100 -3.08 3.65 -17.01
C ILE A 100 -4.24 3.64 -18.01
N GLU A 101 -4.28 2.66 -18.91
CA GLU A 101 -5.32 2.48 -19.92
C GLU A 101 -6.71 2.33 -19.28
N ARG A 102 -6.82 1.48 -18.25
CA ARG A 102 -8.09 1.25 -17.55
C ARG A 102 -8.49 2.48 -16.72
N LEU A 103 -7.52 3.17 -16.12
CA LEU A 103 -7.77 4.46 -15.44
C LEU A 103 -8.28 5.50 -16.42
N THR A 104 -7.65 5.63 -17.60
CA THR A 104 -8.09 6.54 -18.66
C THR A 104 -9.52 6.22 -19.10
N ILE A 105 -9.87 4.94 -19.27
CA ILE A 105 -11.25 4.53 -19.62
C ILE A 105 -12.23 4.91 -18.51
N GLN A 106 -11.91 4.67 -17.24
CA GLN A 106 -12.78 5.05 -16.12
C GLN A 106 -12.97 6.57 -16.03
N ILE A 107 -11.90 7.34 -16.19
CA ILE A 107 -11.95 8.81 -16.24
C ILE A 107 -12.82 9.25 -17.42
N LEU A 108 -12.61 8.71 -18.62
CA LEU A 108 -13.42 9.02 -19.80
C LEU A 108 -14.89 8.66 -19.59
N ALA A 109 -15.20 7.53 -18.96
CA ALA A 109 -16.58 7.13 -18.66
C ALA A 109 -17.26 8.10 -17.69
N VAL A 110 -16.54 8.55 -16.65
CA VAL A 110 -17.02 9.57 -15.70
C VAL A 110 -17.20 10.93 -16.38
N LEU A 111 -16.31 11.30 -17.31
CA LEU A 111 -16.41 12.56 -18.05
C LEU A 111 -17.49 12.54 -19.13
N ASN A 112 -17.73 11.38 -19.76
CA ASN A 112 -18.76 11.18 -20.78
C ASN A 112 -20.18 11.22 -20.21
N SER A 113 -20.38 10.96 -18.92
CA SER A 113 -21.72 10.86 -18.35
C SER A 113 -22.43 12.22 -18.19
N THR A 114 -21.77 13.36 -18.45
CA THR A 114 -22.50 14.67 -18.43
C THR A 114 -21.83 15.84 -19.14
N SER A 115 -20.53 15.78 -19.49
CA SER A 115 -19.77 17.02 -19.79
C SER A 115 -19.18 17.08 -21.21
N ILE A 116 -18.88 15.94 -21.84
CA ILE A 116 -18.21 15.95 -23.16
C ILE A 116 -19.12 16.47 -24.28
N THR A 117 -20.43 16.19 -24.27
CA THR A 117 -21.37 16.77 -25.26
C THR A 117 -21.41 18.30 -25.17
N LYS A 118 -21.48 18.86 -23.97
CA LYS A 118 -21.47 20.32 -23.75
C LYS A 118 -20.14 20.98 -24.13
N ILE A 119 -19.01 20.33 -23.83
CA ILE A 119 -17.69 20.82 -24.23
C ILE A 119 -17.52 20.75 -25.75
N LYS A 120 -18.02 19.67 -26.38
CA LYS A 120 -17.97 19.50 -27.84
C LYS A 120 -18.83 20.54 -28.57
N GLU A 121 -20.04 20.82 -28.08
CA GLU A 121 -20.90 21.89 -28.58
C GLU A 121 -20.23 23.27 -28.44
N SER A 122 -19.66 23.57 -27.27
CA SER A 122 -18.95 24.83 -27.02
C SER A 122 -17.69 25.04 -27.87
N LEU A 123 -17.09 23.98 -28.41
CA LEU A 123 -15.91 24.05 -29.28
C LEU A 123 -16.31 24.15 -30.76
N ILE A 124 -17.39 23.46 -31.17
CA ILE A 124 -17.90 23.52 -32.55
C ILE A 124 -18.48 24.91 -32.87
N ASP A 125 -19.10 25.59 -31.90
CA ASP A 125 -19.61 26.95 -32.11
C ASP A 125 -18.50 27.98 -32.37
N LYS A 126 -17.29 27.76 -31.82
CA LYS A 126 -16.17 28.71 -31.97
C LYS A 126 -15.42 28.61 -33.29
N ASP A 127 -15.61 27.54 -34.05
CA ASP A 127 -15.00 27.35 -35.38
C ASP A 127 -15.94 27.83 -36.52
N ASN A 128 -17.22 28.11 -36.24
CA ASN A 128 -18.19 28.60 -37.23
C ASN A 128 -18.32 30.14 -37.30
N GLU A 129 -17.51 30.89 -36.54
CA GLU A 129 -17.43 32.36 -36.58
C GLU A 129 -16.18 32.90 -37.33
N ARG A 130 -15.51 32.06 -38.13
CA ARG A 130 -14.44 32.48 -39.05
C ARG A 130 -14.78 32.23 -40.51
#